data_AF-A0A2P5YCE4-F1
#
_entry.id   AF-A0A2P5YCE4-F1
#
_cell.length_a   1.000
_cell.length_b   1.000
_cell.length_c   1.000
_cell.angle_alpha   90.00
_cell.angle_beta   90.00
_cell.angle_gamma   90.00
#
_symmetry.space_group_name_H-M   'P 1'
#
loop_
_entity.id
_entity.type
_entity.pdbx_description
1 polymer ?
#
loop_
_entity_poly.entity_id
_entity_poly.type
_entity_poly.pdbx_seq_one_letter_code
_entity_poly.pdbx_strand_id
1 'polypeptide(L)'
;MSSTSSAKRAVCHIVAMPYPGRGHINPLMNLCNELASKSDNILITFVVTEEWLSFIGSERKAGKIRFRCIPNVVPSELVRASDMIGFLEAVWTKMEAPFEQLLVELELPPTLIIADTHLFWAVSVGNRRNIPVASFWPMSTTMFSVFHHFHLFQEKGHFPVDLLDNENELVDYIPGVSSTRLLDLPGFNGGIYPLILKRILGCVSWAGKANYLLLPSIYALESQTIDALKAELSLSIYTVGPSIPYLDLSHGDKDDCLQWLDRQPSNSVLYVSMGSFLSVSNVQMEEITAGLQDSGVRFLLVAREGSWKLKHGCGGEGLVVPWCDQLRVLCHPSIGGFWSHCGWNSVKEGIFAGTPFLTFPLFADQNLNSKLIVEDWKIGWRTKKHQFTTRGEISSLVKKLMDLESDDEVKQMRGRAKKLQKECLQAIERHGSSESNINSFIHSILQFNDH
;
A
#
# COMPACT_ATOMS: atom_id res chain seq x y z
N MET A 1 3.47 -56.23 3.93
CA MET A 1 3.21 -55.03 4.74
C MET A 1 4.33 -54.05 4.45
N SER A 2 4.10 -53.13 3.52
CA SER A 2 5.04 -52.04 3.19
C SER A 2 4.65 -50.84 4.03
N SER A 3 5.45 -50.53 5.05
CA SER A 3 5.34 -49.28 5.80
C SER A 3 5.95 -48.18 4.94
N THR A 4 5.13 -47.44 4.21
CA THR A 4 5.49 -46.14 3.67
C THR A 4 5.77 -45.20 4.84
N SER A 5 7.05 -44.98 5.16
CA SER A 5 7.41 -43.85 6.01
C SER A 5 7.02 -42.59 5.25
N SER A 6 6.00 -41.87 5.72
CA SER A 6 5.77 -40.51 5.26
C SER A 6 7.00 -39.71 5.69
N ALA A 7 7.88 -39.37 4.76
CA ALA A 7 8.90 -38.37 5.00
C ALA A 7 8.17 -37.13 5.54
N LYS A 8 8.43 -36.74 6.79
CA LYS A 8 7.96 -35.47 7.33
C LYS A 8 8.57 -34.39 6.44
N ARG A 9 7.76 -33.78 5.58
CA ARG A 9 8.19 -32.72 4.69
C ARG A 9 8.75 -31.57 5.55
N ALA A 10 9.93 -31.06 5.21
CA ALA A 10 10.58 -30.00 5.97
C ALA A 10 9.66 -28.76 6.02
N VAL A 11 9.48 -28.21 7.22
CA VAL A 11 8.66 -27.00 7.43
C VAL A 11 9.48 -25.79 6.98
N CYS A 12 8.96 -25.02 6.03
CA CYS A 12 9.50 -23.72 5.64
C CYS A 12 9.10 -22.70 6.70
N HIS A 13 10.09 -22.20 7.44
CA HIS A 13 9.88 -21.20 8.47
C HIS A 13 10.24 -19.81 7.94
N ILE A 14 9.21 -19.02 7.70
CA ILE A 14 9.34 -17.65 7.21
C ILE A 14 9.33 -16.69 8.40
N VAL A 15 10.32 -15.82 8.51
CA VAL A 15 10.27 -14.67 9.41
C VAL A 15 9.91 -13.43 8.61
N ALA A 16 8.74 -12.87 8.86
CA ALA A 16 8.25 -11.67 8.20
C ALA A 16 8.53 -10.42 9.06
N MET A 17 9.30 -9.46 8.53
CA MET A 17 9.70 -8.24 9.22
C MET A 17 9.24 -7.00 8.43
N PRO A 18 8.04 -6.45 8.72
CA PRO A 18 7.57 -5.21 8.14
C PRO A 18 8.27 -3.99 8.76
N TYR A 19 8.32 -2.89 8.02
CA TYR A 19 8.56 -1.57 8.60
C TYR A 19 7.45 -1.24 9.61
N PRO A 20 7.75 -0.62 10.78
CA PRO A 20 6.77 -0.37 11.84
C PRO A 20 5.81 0.77 11.48
N GLY A 21 4.89 0.51 10.56
CA GLY A 21 3.89 1.47 10.11
C GLY A 21 2.73 0.75 9.43
N ARG A 22 1.50 1.23 9.65
CA ARG A 22 0.29 0.53 9.18
C ARG A 22 0.28 0.25 7.68
N GLY A 23 0.77 1.20 6.89
CA GLY A 23 0.87 1.07 5.43
C GLY A 23 1.83 -0.01 4.95
N HIS A 24 2.70 -0.52 5.82
CA HIS A 24 3.71 -1.54 5.53
C HIS A 24 3.34 -2.88 6.19
N ILE A 25 2.85 -2.84 7.43
CA ILE A 25 2.40 -4.03 8.18
C ILE A 25 1.23 -4.71 7.47
N ASN A 26 0.20 -3.96 7.11
CA ASN A 26 -1.02 -4.52 6.51
C ASN A 26 -0.75 -5.31 5.22
N PRO A 27 -0.08 -4.76 4.19
CA PRO A 27 0.14 -5.50 2.96
C PRO A 27 1.08 -6.69 3.14
N LEU A 28 2.08 -6.62 4.03
CA LEU A 28 2.91 -7.79 4.34
C LEU A 28 2.13 -8.87 5.11
N MET A 29 1.24 -8.49 6.03
CA MET A 29 0.35 -9.42 6.72
C MET A 29 -0.59 -10.14 5.74
N ASN A 30 -1.18 -9.39 4.80
CA ASN A 30 -2.04 -9.97 3.77
C ASN A 30 -1.28 -10.97 2.88
N LEU A 31 -0.04 -10.64 2.51
CA LEU A 31 0.83 -11.60 1.82
C LEU A 31 1.09 -12.85 2.68
N CYS A 32 1.36 -12.69 3.97
CA CYS A 32 1.58 -13.82 4.87
C CYS A 32 0.33 -14.71 4.98
N ASN A 33 -0.87 -14.12 5.04
CA ASN A 33 -2.14 -14.84 5.02
C ASN A 33 -2.30 -15.66 3.73
N GLU A 34 -1.95 -15.10 2.57
CA GLU A 34 -1.95 -15.80 1.29
C GLU A 34 -0.96 -16.97 1.24
N LEU A 35 0.27 -16.76 1.73
CA LEU A 35 1.27 -17.83 1.77
C LEU A 35 0.83 -18.97 2.70
N ALA A 36 0.30 -18.63 3.88
CA ALA A 36 -0.19 -19.59 4.86
C ALA A 36 -1.43 -20.37 4.38
N SER A 37 -2.30 -19.75 3.59
CA SER A 37 -3.50 -20.41 3.05
C SER A 37 -3.16 -21.43 1.95
N LYS A 38 -2.06 -21.23 1.22
CA LYS A 38 -1.68 -22.05 0.04
C LYS A 38 -0.80 -23.26 0.34
N SER A 39 -0.18 -23.35 1.52
CA SER A 39 0.69 -24.48 1.86
C SER A 39 0.65 -24.85 3.34
N ASP A 40 0.52 -26.14 3.65
CA ASP A 40 0.61 -26.67 5.02
C ASP A 40 2.03 -26.73 5.58
N ASN A 41 3.04 -26.61 4.71
CA ASN A 41 4.44 -26.67 5.10
C ASN A 41 5.02 -25.29 5.43
N ILE A 42 4.22 -24.23 5.40
CA ILE A 42 4.67 -22.86 5.73
C ILE A 42 4.26 -22.52 7.15
N LEU A 43 5.25 -22.20 7.97
CA LEU A 43 5.08 -21.56 9.28
C LEU A 43 5.63 -20.13 9.16
N ILE A 44 4.87 -19.14 9.65
CA ILE A 44 5.27 -17.74 9.59
C ILE A 44 5.42 -17.21 11.00
N THR A 45 6.59 -16.64 11.32
CA THR A 45 6.78 -15.76 12.45
C THR A 45 6.68 -14.31 11.97
N PHE A 46 5.61 -13.62 12.32
CA PHE A 46 5.39 -12.22 11.96
C PHE A 46 5.91 -11.33 13.08
N VAL A 47 6.93 -10.53 12.79
CA VAL A 47 7.64 -9.72 13.77
C VAL A 47 7.10 -8.30 13.78
N VAL A 48 6.82 -7.75 14.96
CA VAL A 48 6.42 -6.35 15.14
C VAL A 48 7.12 -5.74 16.35
N THR A 49 6.98 -4.45 16.60
CA THR A 49 7.39 -3.88 17.89
C THR A 49 6.38 -4.25 18.99
N GLU A 50 6.77 -4.16 20.26
CA GLU A 50 5.85 -4.38 21.39
C GLU A 50 4.61 -3.47 21.32
N GLU A 51 4.77 -2.20 20.94
CA GLU A 51 3.65 -1.28 20.74
C GLU A 51 2.71 -1.80 19.65
N TRP A 52 3.26 -2.17 18.49
CA TRP A 52 2.44 -2.68 17.39
C TRP A 52 1.73 -3.99 17.74
N LEU A 53 2.35 -4.85 18.55
CA LEU A 53 1.70 -6.04 19.07
C LEU A 53 0.47 -5.69 19.93
N SER A 54 0.47 -4.56 20.65
CA SER A 54 -0.71 -4.10 21.38
C SER A 54 -1.86 -3.66 20.46
N PHE A 55 -1.55 -3.15 19.26
CA PHE A 55 -2.55 -2.69 18.30
C PHE A 55 -3.21 -3.83 17.51
N ILE A 56 -2.46 -4.88 17.17
CA ILE A 56 -2.93 -5.97 16.30
C ILE A 56 -2.99 -7.34 17.00
N GLY A 57 -2.46 -7.45 18.21
CA GLY A 57 -2.34 -8.73 18.92
C GLY A 57 -3.68 -9.34 19.35
N SER A 58 -4.76 -8.54 19.39
CA SER A 58 -6.12 -9.02 19.61
C SER A 58 -6.71 -9.72 18.37
N GLU A 59 -6.16 -9.51 17.17
CA GLU A 59 -6.55 -10.18 15.92
C GLU A 59 -6.04 -11.64 15.85
N ARG A 60 -5.49 -12.16 16.96
CA ARG A 60 -4.90 -13.49 17.08
C ARG A 60 -5.92 -14.59 16.78
N LYS A 61 -5.82 -15.18 15.60
CA LYS A 61 -6.36 -16.51 15.30
C LYS A 61 -5.28 -17.56 15.55
N ALA A 62 -5.64 -18.69 16.16
CA ALA A 62 -4.77 -19.86 16.20
C ALA A 62 -4.50 -20.31 14.75
N GLY A 63 -3.24 -20.41 14.33
CA GLY A 63 -2.93 -20.69 12.93
C GLY A 63 -1.43 -20.77 12.62
N LYS A 64 -1.10 -20.81 11.33
CA LYS A 64 0.26 -20.90 10.80
C LYS A 64 1.07 -19.61 10.95
N ILE A 65 0.46 -18.51 11.40
CA ILE A 65 1.12 -17.23 11.65
C ILE A 65 1.23 -17.01 13.15
N ARG A 66 2.45 -16.81 13.63
CA ARG A 66 2.78 -16.55 15.04
C ARG A 66 3.39 -15.17 15.16
N PHE A 67 2.82 -14.33 16.02
CA PHE A 67 3.43 -13.05 16.32
C PHE A 67 4.61 -13.20 17.28
N ARG A 68 5.70 -12.48 16.99
CA ARG A 68 6.79 -12.20 17.94
C ARG A 68 7.01 -10.70 17.95
N CYS A 69 7.47 -10.17 19.09
CA CYS A 69 7.81 -8.77 19.20
C CYS A 69 9.31 -8.56 19.42
N ILE A 70 9.79 -7.44 18.92
CA ILE A 70 11.05 -6.83 19.35
C ILE A 70 10.75 -5.63 20.28
N PRO A 71 11.67 -5.30 21.20
CA PRO A 71 11.58 -4.10 22.04
C PRO A 71 11.19 -2.84 21.27
N ASN A 72 10.38 -1.98 21.89
CA ASN A 72 9.99 -0.72 21.28
C ASN A 72 11.14 0.31 21.28
N VAL A 73 11.99 0.26 20.26
CA VAL A 73 13.18 1.12 20.08
C VAL A 73 12.96 2.31 19.16
N VAL A 74 11.71 2.54 18.74
CA VAL A 74 11.30 3.62 17.82
C VAL A 74 10.25 4.52 18.49
N PRO A 75 10.13 5.79 18.08
CA PRO A 75 9.02 6.66 18.49
C PRO A 75 7.66 6.02 18.21
N SER A 76 6.69 6.27 19.09
CA SER A 76 5.34 5.70 19.02
C SER A 76 4.62 6.03 17.70
N GLU A 77 3.88 5.06 17.16
CA GLU A 77 3.03 5.25 15.96
C GLU A 77 2.08 6.46 16.09
N LEU A 78 1.61 6.74 17.32
CA LEU A 78 0.61 7.77 17.59
C LEU A 78 1.17 9.19 17.45
N VAL A 79 2.48 9.38 17.62
CA VAL A 79 3.12 10.71 17.63
C VAL A 79 4.31 10.83 16.68
N ARG A 80 4.74 9.75 16.01
CA ARG A 80 5.90 9.80 15.09
C ARG A 80 5.79 10.83 13.97
N ALA A 81 4.57 11.28 13.63
CA ALA A 81 4.39 12.34 12.65
C ALA A 81 4.99 13.69 13.10
N SER A 82 5.14 13.94 14.41
CA SER A 82 5.78 15.16 14.93
C SER A 82 7.31 15.12 14.89
N ASP A 83 7.91 13.93 14.83
CA ASP A 83 9.35 13.73 14.64
C ASP A 83 9.61 12.57 13.66
N MET A 84 9.30 12.83 12.40
CA MET A 84 9.42 11.82 11.36
C MET A 84 10.88 11.43 11.09
N ILE A 85 11.81 12.37 11.24
CA ILE A 85 13.24 12.13 11.00
C ILE A 85 13.79 11.23 12.11
N GLY A 86 13.57 11.57 13.39
CA GLY A 86 14.01 10.74 14.51
C GLY A 86 13.39 9.34 14.48
N PHE A 87 12.14 9.22 14.01
CA PHE A 87 11.52 7.93 13.76
C PHE A 87 12.26 7.10 12.70
N LEU A 88 12.50 7.68 11.52
CA LEU A 88 13.20 7.01 10.42
C LEU A 88 14.63 6.60 10.82
N GLU A 89 15.35 7.49 11.51
CA GLU A 89 16.69 7.20 12.02
C GLU A 89 16.68 6.03 13.01
N ALA A 90 15.72 6.00 13.94
CA ALA A 90 15.57 4.90 14.88
C ALA A 90 15.27 3.57 14.17
N VAL A 91 14.40 3.57 13.16
CA VAL A 91 14.10 2.38 12.34
C VAL A 91 15.37 1.84 11.67
N TRP A 92 16.20 2.72 11.11
CA TRP A 92 17.41 2.33 10.39
C TRP A 92 18.59 1.96 11.27
N THR A 93 18.63 2.40 12.52
CA THR A 93 19.82 2.25 13.38
C THR A 93 19.60 1.44 14.65
N LYS A 94 18.36 1.28 15.12
CA LYS A 94 18.07 0.66 16.42
C LYS A 94 17.34 -0.68 16.34
N MET A 95 16.62 -0.95 15.23
CA MET A 95 15.83 -2.18 15.09
C MET A 95 16.64 -3.42 14.70
N GLU A 96 17.83 -3.25 14.10
CA GLU A 96 18.66 -4.37 13.62
C GLU A 96 19.05 -5.33 14.76
N ALA A 97 19.64 -4.82 15.84
CA ALA A 97 20.16 -5.66 16.93
C ALA A 97 19.05 -6.46 17.64
N PRO A 98 17.89 -5.87 18.00
CA PRO A 98 16.78 -6.64 18.56
C PRO A 98 16.20 -7.69 17.61
N PHE A 99 16.12 -7.39 16.31
CA PHE A 99 15.68 -8.38 15.32
C PHE A 99 16.67 -9.54 15.21
N GLU A 100 17.97 -9.24 15.16
CA GLU A 100 19.01 -10.25 15.09
C GLU A 100 19.02 -11.15 16.34
N GLN A 101 18.80 -10.58 17.52
CA GLN A 101 18.63 -11.35 18.76
C GLN A 101 17.39 -12.25 18.69
N LEU A 102 16.25 -11.73 18.22
CA LEU A 102 15.03 -12.52 18.08
C LEU A 102 15.26 -13.75 17.20
N LEU A 103 16.00 -13.64 16.09
CA LEU A 103 16.32 -14.77 15.22
C LEU A 103 17.07 -15.90 15.94
N VAL A 104 17.92 -15.57 16.93
CA VAL A 104 18.67 -16.56 17.74
C VAL A 104 17.74 -17.28 18.73
N GLU A 105 16.72 -16.58 19.23
CA GLU A 105 15.77 -17.10 20.22
C GLU A 105 14.61 -17.89 19.62
N LEU A 106 14.53 -18.01 18.29
CA LEU A 106 13.51 -18.82 17.64
C LEU A 106 13.82 -20.31 17.82
N GLU A 107 12.85 -21.06 18.35
CA GLU A 107 12.96 -22.53 18.52
C GLU A 107 13.16 -23.25 17.18
N LEU A 108 12.49 -22.76 16.13
CA LEU A 108 12.66 -23.23 14.77
C LEU A 108 13.52 -22.23 14.01
N PRO A 109 14.68 -22.61 13.46
CA PRO A 109 15.49 -21.71 12.65
C PRO A 109 14.70 -21.20 11.43
N PRO A 110 14.84 -19.92 11.05
CA PRO A 110 14.24 -19.40 9.84
C PRO A 110 14.90 -20.00 8.59
N THR A 111 14.09 -20.37 7.61
CA THR A 111 14.56 -20.78 6.27
C THR A 111 14.47 -19.63 5.27
N LEU A 112 13.71 -18.58 5.59
CA LEU A 112 13.54 -17.39 4.76
C LEU A 112 13.22 -16.19 5.65
N ILE A 113 13.76 -15.02 5.29
CA ILE A 113 13.31 -13.73 5.81
C ILE A 113 12.52 -13.02 4.71
N ILE A 114 11.28 -12.60 4.97
CA ILE A 114 10.58 -11.62 4.13
C ILE A 114 10.64 -10.28 4.86
N ALA A 115 11.40 -9.33 4.35
CA ALA A 115 11.59 -8.04 5.01
C ALA A 115 11.16 -6.89 4.12
N ASP A 116 10.57 -5.86 4.73
CA ASP A 116 10.31 -4.60 4.06
C ASP A 116 11.60 -4.02 3.47
N THR A 117 11.57 -3.55 2.23
CA THR A 117 12.73 -2.96 1.56
C THR A 117 13.36 -1.80 2.33
N HIS A 118 12.58 -1.04 3.12
CA HIS A 118 13.11 0.05 3.95
C HIS A 118 14.00 -0.44 5.11
N LEU A 119 13.97 -1.73 5.40
CA LEU A 119 14.79 -2.38 6.42
C LEU A 119 15.99 -3.05 5.78
N PHE A 120 16.85 -2.26 5.12
CA PHE A 120 18.04 -2.76 4.43
C PHE A 120 18.92 -3.65 5.32
N TRP A 121 18.94 -3.38 6.63
CA TRP A 121 19.66 -4.17 7.62
C TRP A 121 19.15 -5.61 7.71
N ALA A 122 17.87 -5.90 7.40
CA ALA A 122 17.34 -7.27 7.41
C ALA A 122 17.93 -8.11 6.28
N VAL A 123 18.17 -7.50 5.11
CA VAL A 123 18.93 -8.11 4.01
C VAL A 123 20.36 -8.39 4.45
N SER A 124 21.01 -7.43 5.11
CA SER A 124 22.35 -7.60 5.66
C SER A 124 22.43 -8.74 6.68
N VAL A 125 21.50 -8.80 7.64
CA VAL A 125 21.39 -9.87 8.65
C VAL A 125 21.20 -11.24 8.00
N GLY A 126 20.27 -11.36 7.04
CA GLY A 126 20.05 -12.61 6.32
C GLY A 126 21.31 -13.10 5.61
N ASN A 127 21.98 -12.21 4.87
CA ASN A 127 23.23 -12.53 4.18
C ASN A 127 24.36 -12.96 5.13
N ARG A 128 24.53 -12.28 6.28
CA ARG A 128 25.54 -12.65 7.29
C ARG A 128 25.25 -14.02 7.92
N ARG A 129 23.98 -14.41 7.99
CA ARG A 129 23.52 -15.66 8.61
C ARG A 129 23.25 -16.78 7.61
N ASN A 130 23.51 -16.55 6.32
CA ASN A 130 23.17 -17.46 5.23
C ASN A 130 21.68 -17.86 5.20
N ILE A 131 20.79 -16.91 5.53
CA ILE A 131 19.35 -17.08 5.41
C ILE A 131 18.89 -16.30 4.16
N PRO A 132 18.25 -16.95 3.18
CA PRO A 132 17.70 -16.26 2.03
C PRO A 132 16.73 -15.13 2.42
N VAL A 133 16.76 -14.04 1.66
CA VAL A 133 15.92 -12.86 1.92
C VAL A 133 15.05 -12.55 0.72
N ALA A 134 13.76 -12.32 0.96
CA ALA A 134 12.84 -11.70 0.03
C ALA A 134 12.58 -10.25 0.46
N SER A 135 12.99 -9.30 -0.35
CA SER A 135 12.71 -7.88 -0.16
C SER A 135 11.27 -7.59 -0.59
N PHE A 136 10.43 -7.11 0.32
CA PHE A 136 9.04 -6.74 0.06
C PHE A 136 8.93 -5.22 -0.09
N TRP A 137 8.55 -4.76 -1.28
CA TRP A 137 8.37 -3.33 -1.56
C TRP A 137 6.89 -2.96 -1.42
N PRO A 138 6.45 -2.28 -0.34
CA PRO A 138 5.03 -2.12 -0.02
C PRO A 138 4.30 -1.07 -0.86
N MET A 139 4.99 -0.39 -1.79
CA MET A 139 4.44 0.67 -2.65
C MET A 139 4.26 0.17 -4.09
N SER A 140 3.94 1.07 -5.03
CA SER A 140 3.81 0.73 -6.45
C SER A 140 5.15 0.29 -7.06
N THR A 141 5.09 -0.59 -8.06
CA THR A 141 6.28 -1.02 -8.82
C THR A 141 6.93 0.16 -9.52
N THR A 142 6.10 1.08 -10.02
CA THR A 142 6.50 2.37 -10.60
C THR A 142 7.38 3.14 -9.62
N MET A 143 6.99 3.25 -8.34
CA MET A 143 7.78 3.93 -7.32
C MET A 143 9.15 3.26 -7.11
N PHE A 144 9.20 1.92 -7.10
CA PHE A 144 10.47 1.19 -7.01
C PHE A 144 11.37 1.51 -8.19
N SER A 145 10.83 1.47 -9.43
CA SER A 145 11.59 1.79 -10.64
C SER A 145 12.14 3.21 -10.62
N VAL A 146 11.36 4.20 -10.18
CA VAL A 146 11.84 5.59 -10.09
C VAL A 146 13.03 5.70 -9.13
N PHE A 147 12.98 5.07 -7.96
CA PHE A 147 14.11 5.11 -7.03
C PHE A 147 15.32 4.31 -7.49
N HIS A 148 15.10 3.15 -8.11
CA HIS A 148 16.17 2.32 -8.67
C HIS A 148 16.94 3.09 -9.76
N HIS A 149 16.22 3.79 -10.63
CA HIS A 149 16.77 4.59 -11.72
C HIS A 149 17.07 6.04 -11.33
N PHE A 150 17.14 6.37 -10.04
CA PHE A 150 17.27 7.77 -9.62
C PHE A 150 18.56 8.44 -10.13
N HIS A 151 19.61 7.65 -10.40
CA HIS A 151 20.85 8.13 -11.02
C HIS A 151 20.62 8.81 -12.38
N LEU A 152 19.60 8.41 -13.14
CA LEU A 152 19.26 9.03 -14.43
C LEU A 152 18.86 10.50 -14.28
N PHE A 153 18.24 10.90 -13.16
CA PHE A 153 17.96 12.31 -12.91
C PHE A 153 19.25 13.14 -12.81
N GLN A 154 20.31 12.57 -12.25
CA GLN A 154 21.61 13.26 -12.15
C GLN A 154 22.27 13.36 -13.53
N GLU A 155 22.26 12.26 -14.30
CA GLU A 155 22.84 12.20 -15.64
C GLU A 155 22.15 13.15 -16.63
N LYS A 156 20.84 13.35 -16.47
CA LYS A 156 20.03 14.25 -17.29
C LYS A 156 19.95 15.68 -16.76
N GLY A 157 20.61 15.98 -15.64
CA GLY A 157 20.62 17.33 -15.04
C GLY A 157 19.32 17.72 -14.34
N HIS A 158 18.43 16.77 -14.06
CA HIS A 158 17.20 16.99 -13.31
C HIS A 158 17.41 16.93 -11.79
N PHE A 159 18.59 16.54 -11.29
CA PHE A 159 18.90 16.54 -9.85
C PHE A 159 20.38 16.88 -9.54
N PRO A 160 20.67 17.76 -8.56
CA PRO A 160 19.72 18.59 -7.80
C PRO A 160 19.21 19.77 -8.66
N VAL A 161 17.90 20.01 -8.67
CA VAL A 161 17.26 21.14 -9.37
C VAL A 161 16.46 21.97 -8.37
N ASP A 162 16.47 23.29 -8.54
CA ASP A 162 15.51 24.18 -7.90
C ASP A 162 14.20 24.12 -8.70
N LEU A 163 13.15 23.58 -8.08
CA LEU A 163 11.88 23.24 -8.75
C LEU A 163 11.10 24.46 -9.23
N LEU A 164 11.53 25.67 -8.85
CA LEU A 164 10.87 26.92 -9.19
C LEU A 164 10.82 27.20 -10.70
N ASP A 165 11.76 26.66 -11.48
CA ASP A 165 11.82 26.92 -12.93
C ASP A 165 11.31 25.74 -13.81
N ASN A 166 11.23 24.51 -13.28
CA ASN A 166 11.05 23.28 -14.09
C ASN A 166 9.91 22.34 -13.61
N GLU A 167 8.94 22.80 -12.81
CA GLU A 167 7.89 21.93 -12.23
C GLU A 167 7.04 21.12 -13.23
N ASN A 168 6.90 21.61 -14.47
CA ASN A 168 6.11 20.97 -15.53
C ASN A 168 6.97 20.20 -16.54
N GLU A 169 8.29 20.12 -16.33
CA GLU A 169 9.19 19.33 -17.15
C GLU A 169 8.82 17.85 -17.09
N LEU A 170 8.84 17.18 -18.24
CA LEU A 170 8.47 15.79 -18.38
C LEU A 170 9.70 14.90 -18.35
N VAL A 171 9.59 13.79 -17.63
CA VAL A 171 10.57 12.70 -17.58
C VAL A 171 9.97 11.50 -18.29
N ASP A 172 10.64 11.05 -19.34
CA ASP A 172 10.23 9.93 -20.19
C ASP A 172 11.34 8.88 -20.37
N TYR A 173 12.46 9.02 -19.64
CA TYR A 173 13.64 8.17 -19.76
C TYR A 173 13.75 7.07 -18.69
N ILE A 174 12.77 6.94 -17.79
CA ILE A 174 12.78 5.89 -16.77
C ILE A 174 12.19 4.59 -17.38
N PRO A 175 12.94 3.48 -17.40
CA PRO A 175 12.48 2.24 -18.01
C PRO A 175 11.13 1.75 -17.48
N GLY A 176 10.19 1.52 -18.40
CA GLY A 176 8.86 1.00 -18.12
C GLY A 176 7.94 1.96 -17.36
N VAL A 177 8.34 3.22 -17.18
CA VAL A 177 7.52 4.28 -16.56
C VAL A 177 7.09 5.26 -17.65
N SER A 178 5.80 5.51 -17.72
CA SER A 178 5.21 6.46 -18.66
C SER A 178 5.68 7.91 -18.37
N SER A 179 5.64 8.77 -19.39
CA SER A 179 6.03 10.18 -19.25
C SER A 179 5.36 10.82 -18.03
N THR A 180 6.15 11.40 -17.13
CA THR A 180 5.69 11.90 -15.83
C THR A 180 6.32 13.25 -15.54
N ARG A 181 5.53 14.19 -15.04
CA ARG A 181 6.03 15.51 -14.62
C ARG A 181 6.99 15.38 -13.44
N LEU A 182 8.07 16.16 -13.41
CA LEU A 182 9.02 16.16 -12.30
C LEU A 182 8.33 16.30 -10.94
N LEU A 183 7.33 17.19 -10.83
CA LEU A 183 6.58 17.40 -9.58
C LEU A 183 5.78 16.18 -9.10
N ASP A 184 5.38 15.28 -10.01
CA ASP A 184 4.66 14.05 -9.65
C ASP A 184 5.63 12.91 -9.23
N LEU A 185 6.94 13.07 -9.44
CA LEU A 185 7.95 12.07 -9.07
C LEU A 185 8.43 12.22 -7.61
N PRO A 186 8.74 11.12 -6.93
CA PRO A 186 9.31 11.17 -5.59
C PRO A 186 10.68 11.82 -5.58
N GLY A 187 10.99 12.54 -4.49
CA GLY A 187 12.24 13.29 -4.36
C GLY A 187 12.14 14.77 -4.78
N PHE A 188 11.12 15.11 -5.59
CA PHE A 188 10.91 16.43 -6.18
C PHE A 188 9.67 17.16 -5.63
N ASN A 189 8.90 16.55 -4.73
CA ASN A 189 7.68 17.16 -4.19
C ASN A 189 7.90 17.89 -2.84
N GLY A 190 9.14 18.22 -2.50
CA GLY A 190 9.52 18.95 -1.29
C GLY A 190 9.38 18.12 0.00
N GLY A 191 9.18 18.80 1.14
CA GLY A 191 9.04 18.17 2.45
C GLY A 191 10.35 17.55 2.96
N ILE A 192 10.27 16.38 3.61
CA ILE A 192 11.46 15.72 4.18
C ILE A 192 12.28 14.93 3.16
N TYR A 193 11.77 14.76 1.92
CA TYR A 193 12.42 13.94 0.89
C TYR A 193 13.89 14.30 0.65
N PRO A 194 14.26 15.58 0.48
CA PRO A 194 15.67 15.96 0.32
C PRO A 194 16.58 15.48 1.46
N LEU A 195 16.04 15.36 2.68
CA LEU A 195 16.77 14.91 3.87
C LEU A 195 16.91 13.39 3.92
N ILE A 196 15.92 12.64 3.43
CA ILE A 196 15.86 11.17 3.58
C ILE A 196 16.12 10.40 2.29
N LEU A 197 16.17 11.08 1.13
CA LEU A 197 16.30 10.47 -0.19
C LEU A 197 17.52 9.57 -0.27
N LYS A 198 18.69 10.03 0.20
CA LYS A 198 19.92 9.22 0.21
C LYS A 198 19.73 7.89 0.95
N ARG A 199 18.94 7.87 2.04
CA ARG A 199 18.65 6.65 2.81
C ARG A 199 17.68 5.74 2.05
N ILE A 200 16.65 6.30 1.41
CA ILE A 200 15.71 5.54 0.58
C ILE A 200 16.44 4.89 -0.60
N LEU A 201 17.26 5.64 -1.34
CA LEU A 201 18.07 5.11 -2.43
C LEU A 201 19.01 4.00 -1.95
N GLY A 202 19.59 4.17 -0.75
CA GLY A 202 20.34 3.13 -0.07
C GLY A 202 19.50 1.86 0.14
N CYS A 203 18.29 1.98 0.68
CA CYS A 203 17.38 0.86 0.89
C CYS A 203 17.04 0.11 -0.42
N VAL A 204 16.72 0.85 -1.48
CA VAL A 204 16.41 0.28 -2.80
C VAL A 204 17.63 -0.43 -3.39
N SER A 205 18.83 0.16 -3.27
CA SER A 205 20.06 -0.51 -3.74
C SER A 205 20.35 -1.83 -3.00
N TRP A 206 19.92 -1.96 -1.74
CA TRP A 206 20.05 -3.19 -0.97
C TRP A 206 19.05 -4.27 -1.40
N ALA A 207 17.93 -3.91 -2.04
CA ALA A 207 17.01 -4.90 -2.60
C ALA A 207 17.70 -5.80 -3.64
N GLY A 208 18.66 -5.24 -4.39
CA GLY A 208 19.52 -5.99 -5.32
C GLY A 208 20.41 -7.06 -4.67
N LYS A 209 20.55 -7.04 -3.34
CA LYS A 209 21.33 -8.01 -2.55
C LYS A 209 20.46 -9.07 -1.87
N ALA A 210 19.15 -9.03 -2.10
CA ALA A 210 18.21 -10.07 -1.68
C ALA A 210 18.09 -11.16 -2.75
N ASN A 211 17.54 -12.31 -2.40
CA ASN A 211 17.28 -13.40 -3.35
C ASN A 211 16.04 -13.12 -4.19
N TYR A 212 15.07 -12.42 -3.60
CA TYR A 212 13.77 -12.14 -4.21
C TYR A 212 13.35 -10.68 -4.01
N LEU A 213 12.61 -10.14 -4.98
CA LEU A 213 11.84 -8.91 -4.84
C LEU A 213 10.36 -9.24 -5.00
N LEU A 214 9.58 -8.90 -3.97
CA LEU A 214 8.15 -9.13 -3.92
C LEU A 214 7.44 -7.79 -4.08
N LEU A 215 6.63 -7.70 -5.14
CA LEU A 215 5.89 -6.50 -5.52
C LEU A 215 4.40 -6.73 -5.27
N PRO A 216 3.73 -6.00 -4.36
CA PRO A 216 2.33 -6.17 -4.01
C PRO A 216 1.41 -5.51 -5.05
N SER A 217 1.71 -5.71 -6.32
CA SER A 217 0.97 -5.25 -7.49
C SER A 217 0.50 -6.46 -8.30
N ILE A 218 -0.49 -6.28 -9.16
CA ILE A 218 -0.88 -7.28 -10.16
C ILE A 218 -0.20 -6.93 -11.48
N TYR A 219 0.15 -7.93 -12.28
CA TYR A 219 0.87 -7.72 -13.53
C TYR A 219 0.16 -6.73 -14.48
N ALA A 220 -1.17 -6.80 -14.57
CA ALA A 220 -1.97 -5.96 -15.47
C ALA A 220 -1.84 -4.44 -15.17
N LEU A 221 -1.60 -4.04 -13.93
CA LEU A 221 -1.54 -2.62 -13.55
C LEU A 221 -0.23 -1.94 -13.93
N GLU A 222 0.88 -2.68 -13.93
CA GLU A 222 2.24 -2.12 -14.03
C GLU A 222 3.15 -2.96 -14.94
N SER A 223 2.58 -3.68 -15.91
CA SER A 223 3.27 -4.66 -16.77
C SER A 223 4.58 -4.13 -17.38
N GLN A 224 4.54 -2.94 -17.97
CA GLN A 224 5.72 -2.31 -18.58
C GLN A 224 6.86 -2.09 -17.58
N THR A 225 6.54 -1.60 -16.38
CA THR A 225 7.54 -1.39 -15.32
C THR A 225 8.07 -2.72 -14.79
N ILE A 226 7.18 -3.70 -14.61
CA ILE A 226 7.56 -5.05 -14.13
C ILE A 226 8.51 -5.71 -15.12
N ASP A 227 8.21 -5.65 -16.42
CA ASP A 227 9.02 -6.27 -17.46
C ASP A 227 10.38 -5.58 -17.62
N ALA A 228 10.42 -4.25 -17.53
CA ALA A 228 11.68 -3.49 -17.53
C ALA A 228 12.58 -3.90 -16.37
N LEU A 229 12.04 -3.97 -15.14
CA LEU A 229 12.79 -4.40 -13.96
C LEU A 229 13.26 -5.85 -14.07
N LYS A 230 12.43 -6.76 -14.61
CA LYS A 230 12.81 -8.17 -14.83
C LYS A 230 13.90 -8.34 -15.88
N ALA A 231 13.94 -7.46 -16.89
CA ALA A 231 14.98 -7.49 -17.91
C ALA A 231 16.33 -6.98 -17.40
N GLU A 232 16.32 -6.07 -16.43
CA GLU A 232 17.53 -5.43 -15.89
C GLU A 232 18.10 -6.13 -14.65
N LEU A 233 17.23 -6.53 -13.71
CA LEU A 233 17.65 -7.08 -12.43
C LEU A 233 17.86 -8.60 -12.53
N SER A 234 18.99 -9.07 -12.01
CA SER A 234 19.32 -10.50 -11.96
C SER A 234 18.62 -11.27 -10.85
N LEU A 235 17.93 -10.59 -9.94
CA LEU A 235 17.19 -11.19 -8.82
C LEU A 235 15.79 -11.63 -9.25
N SER A 236 15.23 -12.64 -8.57
CA SER A 236 13.90 -13.17 -8.92
C SER A 236 12.78 -12.23 -8.45
N ILE A 237 12.01 -11.69 -9.40
CA ILE A 237 10.91 -10.75 -9.13
C ILE A 237 9.55 -11.45 -9.24
N TYR A 238 8.75 -11.37 -8.17
CA TYR A 238 7.39 -11.91 -8.14
C TYR A 238 6.37 -10.80 -7.85
N THR A 239 5.31 -10.74 -8.64
CA THR A 239 4.15 -9.89 -8.35
C THR A 239 3.18 -10.67 -7.47
N VAL A 240 3.03 -10.24 -6.23
CA VAL A 240 2.26 -10.91 -5.16
C VAL A 240 1.03 -10.11 -4.75
N GLY A 241 0.63 -9.15 -5.59
CA GLY A 241 -0.53 -8.30 -5.34
C GLY A 241 -1.87 -9.02 -5.55
N PRO A 242 -2.97 -8.40 -5.10
CA PRO A 242 -3.03 -7.03 -4.58
C PRO A 242 -2.55 -6.89 -3.12
N SER A 243 -2.33 -7.99 -2.38
CA SER A 243 -1.93 -7.95 -0.96
C SER A 243 -2.84 -7.05 -0.10
N ILE A 244 -4.14 -7.16 -0.31
CA ILE A 244 -5.23 -6.50 0.44
C ILE A 244 -6.06 -7.58 1.16
N PRO A 245 -6.89 -7.26 2.17
CA PRO A 245 -7.58 -8.27 2.98
C PRO A 245 -8.83 -8.85 2.27
N TYR A 246 -8.70 -9.29 1.01
CA TYR A 246 -9.83 -9.80 0.23
C TYR A 246 -10.32 -11.18 0.69
N LEU A 247 -9.47 -11.98 1.36
CA LEU A 247 -9.86 -13.27 1.94
C LEU A 247 -10.87 -13.14 3.08
N ASP A 248 -10.89 -11.99 3.76
CA ASP A 248 -11.77 -11.73 4.90
C ASP A 248 -13.09 -11.02 4.50
N LEU A 249 -13.30 -10.74 3.20
CA LEU A 249 -14.52 -10.05 2.71
C LEU A 249 -15.83 -10.77 3.09
N SER A 250 -15.81 -12.10 3.20
CA SER A 250 -16.96 -12.92 3.58
C SER A 250 -17.08 -13.18 5.09
N HIS A 251 -16.14 -12.68 5.90
CA HIS A 251 -16.00 -13.04 7.30
C HIS A 251 -15.96 -11.78 8.18
N GLY A 252 -17.08 -11.46 8.83
CA GLY A 252 -17.14 -10.42 9.84
C GLY A 252 -18.55 -9.88 10.05
N ASP A 253 -18.87 -9.52 11.29
CA ASP A 253 -20.15 -8.86 11.60
C ASP A 253 -20.26 -7.54 10.82
N LYS A 254 -21.50 -7.17 10.45
CA LYS A 254 -21.76 -5.87 9.84
C LYS A 254 -21.63 -4.81 10.92
N ASP A 255 -20.62 -3.95 10.79
CA ASP A 255 -20.48 -2.76 11.61
C ASP A 255 -21.57 -1.71 11.27
N ASP A 256 -21.65 -0.66 12.07
CA ASP A 256 -22.61 0.42 11.89
C ASP A 256 -22.46 1.12 10.52
N CYS A 257 -21.25 1.13 9.95
CA CYS A 257 -20.97 1.70 8.64
C CYS A 257 -21.70 0.95 7.54
N LEU A 258 -21.57 -0.38 7.52
CA LEU A 258 -22.20 -1.24 6.52
C LEU A 258 -23.74 -1.22 6.66
N GLN A 259 -24.26 -1.18 7.88
CA GLN A 259 -25.70 -1.06 8.11
C GLN A 259 -26.28 0.28 7.62
N TRP A 260 -25.51 1.37 7.73
CA TRP A 260 -25.90 2.66 7.15
C TRP A 260 -25.88 2.61 5.61
N LEU A 261 -24.87 1.96 5.03
CA LEU A 261 -24.74 1.81 3.57
C LEU A 261 -25.84 0.94 2.95
N ASP A 262 -26.32 -0.09 3.65
CA ASP A 262 -27.44 -0.95 3.24
C ASP A 262 -28.73 -0.15 2.97
N ARG A 263 -28.87 1.03 3.60
CA ARG A 263 -30.05 1.91 3.48
C ARG A 263 -29.93 2.92 2.34
N GLN A 264 -28.79 2.95 1.65
CA GLN A 264 -28.52 3.92 0.58
C GLN A 264 -28.76 3.30 -0.81
N PRO A 265 -29.19 4.09 -1.80
CA PRO A 265 -29.25 3.62 -3.19
C PRO A 265 -27.88 3.19 -3.74
N SER A 266 -27.91 2.31 -4.74
CA SER A 266 -26.71 1.88 -5.46
C SER A 266 -25.95 3.08 -6.06
N ASN A 267 -24.61 3.03 -6.01
CA ASN A 267 -23.71 4.07 -6.54
C ASN A 267 -24.01 5.51 -6.08
N SER A 268 -24.65 5.71 -4.92
CA SER A 268 -25.11 7.03 -4.46
C SER A 268 -24.22 7.67 -3.38
N VAL A 269 -23.26 6.93 -2.85
CA VAL A 269 -22.40 7.37 -1.74
C VAL A 269 -20.96 7.58 -2.21
N LEU A 270 -20.39 8.75 -1.90
CA LEU A 270 -18.96 8.99 -2.00
C LEU A 270 -18.25 8.55 -0.72
N TYR A 271 -17.32 7.60 -0.83
CA TYR A 271 -16.44 7.25 0.29
C TYR A 271 -15.23 8.19 0.32
N VAL A 272 -14.86 8.72 1.48
CA VAL A 272 -13.77 9.69 1.65
C VAL A 272 -12.82 9.23 2.75
N SER A 273 -11.54 9.03 2.41
CA SER A 273 -10.50 8.61 3.37
C SER A 273 -9.12 9.15 2.99
N MET A 274 -8.49 9.84 3.93
CA MET A 274 -7.17 10.48 3.75
C MET A 274 -6.00 9.68 4.36
N GLY A 275 -6.24 8.42 4.72
CA GLY A 275 -5.20 7.50 5.18
C GLY A 275 -4.82 7.60 6.67
N SER A 276 -3.96 6.68 7.08
CA SER A 276 -3.61 6.42 8.48
C SER A 276 -2.38 7.17 8.99
N PHE A 277 -1.61 7.80 8.09
CA PHE A 277 -0.36 8.47 8.47
C PHE A 277 -0.58 9.98 8.65
N LEU A 278 -0.68 10.74 7.57
CA LEU A 278 -0.83 12.20 7.63
C LEU A 278 -2.29 12.64 7.81
N SER A 279 -2.48 13.74 8.53
CA SER A 279 -3.75 14.46 8.61
C SER A 279 -3.72 15.67 7.70
N VAL A 280 -4.83 15.90 7.01
CA VAL A 280 -5.14 17.16 6.35
C VAL A 280 -5.23 18.28 7.40
N SER A 281 -4.86 19.52 7.06
CA SER A 281 -4.99 20.65 7.99
C SER A 281 -6.44 20.88 8.41
N ASN A 282 -6.67 21.42 9.60
CA ASN A 282 -8.04 21.69 10.09
C ASN A 282 -8.83 22.57 9.11
N VAL A 283 -8.19 23.62 8.56
CA VAL A 283 -8.80 24.53 7.61
C VAL A 283 -9.24 23.79 6.33
N GLN A 284 -8.39 22.91 5.81
CA GLN A 284 -8.73 22.12 4.63
C GLN A 284 -9.81 21.07 4.93
N MET A 285 -9.83 20.47 6.12
CA MET A 285 -10.90 19.55 6.55
C MET A 285 -12.27 20.26 6.68
N GLU A 286 -12.27 21.51 7.13
CA GLU A 286 -13.47 22.35 7.15
C GLU A 286 -14.00 22.60 5.73
N GLU A 287 -13.13 22.95 4.78
CA GLU A 287 -13.52 23.11 3.37
C GLU A 287 -13.98 21.80 2.72
N ILE A 288 -13.34 20.67 3.04
CA ILE A 288 -13.78 19.33 2.59
C ILE A 288 -15.20 19.06 3.08
N THR A 289 -15.44 19.26 4.38
CA THR A 289 -16.74 18.90 4.93
C THR A 289 -17.85 19.83 4.45
N ALA A 290 -17.56 21.14 4.37
CA ALA A 290 -18.49 22.10 3.79
C ALA A 290 -18.77 21.80 2.31
N GLY A 291 -17.73 21.48 1.53
CA GLY A 291 -17.88 21.16 0.11
C GLY A 291 -18.69 19.88 -0.13
N LEU A 292 -18.50 18.86 0.72
CA LEU A 292 -19.32 17.64 0.72
C LEU A 292 -20.79 17.95 1.03
N GLN A 293 -21.07 18.78 2.03
CA GLN A 293 -22.44 19.21 2.36
C GLN A 293 -23.07 20.01 1.22
N ASP A 294 -22.36 21.02 0.70
CA ASP A 294 -22.81 21.87 -0.41
C ASP A 294 -23.04 21.06 -1.69
N SER A 295 -22.44 19.87 -1.81
CA SER A 295 -22.63 18.97 -2.95
C SER A 295 -24.00 18.28 -2.96
N GLY A 296 -24.66 18.12 -1.80
CA GLY A 296 -25.87 17.30 -1.68
C GLY A 296 -25.70 15.81 -2.02
N VAL A 297 -24.46 15.36 -2.24
CA VAL A 297 -24.11 13.96 -2.46
C VAL A 297 -23.98 13.29 -1.11
N ARG A 298 -24.50 12.06 -0.99
CA ARG A 298 -24.32 11.28 0.24
C ARG A 298 -22.86 10.89 0.40
N PHE A 299 -22.32 10.97 1.61
CA PHE A 299 -20.92 10.64 1.83
C PHE A 299 -20.68 9.83 3.11
N LEU A 300 -19.64 9.00 3.07
CA LEU A 300 -19.07 8.35 4.24
C LEU A 300 -17.63 8.86 4.39
N LEU A 301 -17.37 9.65 5.42
CA LEU A 301 -16.08 10.27 5.70
C LEU A 301 -15.39 9.60 6.89
N VAL A 302 -14.17 9.11 6.67
CA VAL A 302 -13.29 8.66 7.75
C VAL A 302 -12.48 9.86 8.26
N ALA A 303 -12.71 10.25 9.52
CA ALA A 303 -12.03 11.38 10.15
C ALA A 303 -11.64 11.07 11.60
N ARG A 304 -10.37 11.29 11.96
CA ARG A 304 -9.83 10.96 13.30
C ARG A 304 -10.46 11.81 14.40
N GLU A 305 -10.42 11.27 15.62
CA GLU A 305 -10.88 11.97 16.83
C GLU A 305 -10.19 13.33 16.99
N GLY A 306 -10.98 14.39 17.22
CA GLY A 306 -10.54 15.80 17.18
C GLY A 306 -11.26 16.64 16.12
N SER A 307 -11.72 16.01 15.03
CA SER A 307 -12.54 16.62 13.97
C SER A 307 -14.06 16.64 14.29
N TRP A 308 -14.42 16.40 15.56
CA TRP A 308 -15.77 16.12 16.06
C TRP A 308 -16.79 17.24 15.88
N LYS A 309 -16.36 18.48 15.60
CA LYS A 309 -17.27 19.59 15.24
C LYS A 309 -18.15 19.26 14.01
N LEU A 310 -17.78 18.23 13.25
CA LEU A 310 -18.50 17.77 12.06
C LEU A 310 -19.71 16.86 12.36
N LYS A 311 -19.76 16.16 13.51
CA LYS A 311 -20.86 15.23 13.84
C LYS A 311 -22.22 15.91 13.99
N HIS A 312 -22.24 17.21 14.27
CA HIS A 312 -23.46 17.99 14.45
C HIS A 312 -23.87 18.80 13.21
N GLY A 313 -23.08 18.76 12.13
CA GLY A 313 -23.33 19.52 10.89
C GLY A 313 -23.72 18.69 9.68
N CYS A 314 -23.43 17.39 9.68
CA CYS A 314 -23.91 16.49 8.63
C CYS A 314 -25.40 16.23 8.88
N GLY A 315 -26.29 16.82 8.09
CA GLY A 315 -27.70 16.40 8.04
C GLY A 315 -27.83 14.90 7.71
N GLY A 316 -29.05 14.40 7.48
CA GLY A 316 -29.32 12.97 7.22
C GLY A 316 -28.63 12.34 6.00
N GLU A 317 -27.75 13.06 5.30
CA GLU A 317 -27.10 12.68 4.05
C GLU A 317 -25.64 12.19 4.20
N GLY A 318 -25.00 12.39 5.36
CA GLY A 318 -23.58 12.02 5.58
C GLY A 318 -23.32 11.21 6.85
N LEU A 319 -22.37 10.29 6.79
CA LEU A 319 -21.86 9.51 7.93
C LEU A 319 -20.38 9.82 8.17
N VAL A 320 -20.00 10.16 9.40
CA VAL A 320 -18.61 10.41 9.80
C VAL A 320 -18.19 9.41 10.87
N VAL A 321 -17.12 8.66 10.60
CA VAL A 321 -16.61 7.61 11.50
C VAL A 321 -15.10 7.76 11.73
N PRO A 322 -14.59 7.35 12.90
CA PRO A 322 -13.16 7.41 13.18
C PRO A 322 -12.36 6.36 12.40
N TRP A 323 -13.00 5.24 12.07
CA TRP A 323 -12.42 4.11 11.36
C TRP A 323 -13.54 3.23 10.78
N CYS A 324 -13.24 2.50 9.71
CA CYS A 324 -14.12 1.46 9.14
C CYS A 324 -13.28 0.40 8.42
N ASP A 325 -13.88 -0.76 8.15
CA ASP A 325 -13.32 -1.74 7.21
C ASP A 325 -13.42 -1.19 5.77
N GLN A 326 -12.34 -0.54 5.34
CA GLN A 326 -12.31 0.20 4.07
C GLN A 326 -12.60 -0.69 2.86
N LEU A 327 -12.04 -1.90 2.80
CA LEU A 327 -12.24 -2.78 1.64
C LEU A 327 -13.71 -3.24 1.56
N ARG A 328 -14.33 -3.61 2.69
CA ARG A 328 -15.76 -3.95 2.72
C ARG A 328 -16.64 -2.76 2.35
N VAL A 329 -16.32 -1.57 2.82
CA VAL A 329 -17.02 -0.32 2.46
C VAL A 329 -16.89 -0.08 0.95
N LEU A 330 -15.68 -0.09 0.39
CA LEU A 330 -15.45 0.15 -1.03
C LEU A 330 -16.18 -0.86 -1.92
N CYS A 331 -16.23 -2.13 -1.52
CA CYS A 331 -16.96 -3.18 -2.23
C CYS A 331 -18.49 -3.10 -2.06
N HIS A 332 -19.02 -2.22 -1.21
CA HIS A 332 -20.45 -2.11 -0.99
C HIS A 332 -21.17 -1.51 -2.22
N PRO A 333 -22.32 -2.06 -2.69
CA PRO A 333 -23.01 -1.58 -3.89
C PRO A 333 -23.41 -0.10 -3.88
N SER A 334 -23.64 0.48 -2.71
CA SER A 334 -23.99 1.89 -2.54
C SER A 334 -22.83 2.85 -2.80
N ILE A 335 -21.57 2.40 -2.77
CA ILE A 335 -20.42 3.24 -3.07
C ILE A 335 -20.36 3.52 -4.56
N GLY A 336 -20.42 4.81 -4.91
CA GLY A 336 -20.31 5.30 -6.28
C GLY A 336 -18.96 5.92 -6.61
N GLY A 337 -18.11 6.22 -5.64
CA GLY A 337 -16.79 6.80 -5.86
C GLY A 337 -15.93 6.80 -4.61
N PHE A 338 -14.63 7.01 -4.80
CA PHE A 338 -13.64 7.04 -3.73
C PHE A 338 -12.78 8.31 -3.80
N TRP A 339 -12.91 9.17 -2.80
CA TRP A 339 -11.99 10.28 -2.61
C TRP A 339 -10.85 9.87 -1.67
N SER A 340 -9.64 9.80 -2.22
CA SER A 340 -8.48 9.21 -1.56
C SER A 340 -7.24 10.11 -1.59
N HIS A 341 -6.45 10.03 -0.52
CA HIS A 341 -5.08 10.52 -0.51
C HIS A 341 -4.11 9.75 -1.42
N CYS A 342 -4.54 8.65 -2.06
CA CYS A 342 -3.74 7.87 -3.02
C CYS A 342 -2.56 7.10 -2.43
N GLY A 343 -2.58 6.74 -1.15
CA GLY A 343 -1.65 5.75 -0.61
C GLY A 343 -1.86 4.39 -1.27
N TRP A 344 -0.77 3.68 -1.60
CA TRP A 344 -0.84 2.49 -2.47
C TRP A 344 -1.85 1.41 -2.05
N ASN A 345 -1.98 1.13 -0.75
CA ASN A 345 -2.98 0.18 -0.27
C ASN A 345 -4.42 0.60 -0.60
N SER A 346 -4.75 1.88 -0.40
CA SER A 346 -6.08 2.41 -0.76
C SER A 346 -6.31 2.40 -2.26
N VAL A 347 -5.27 2.67 -3.06
CA VAL A 347 -5.37 2.57 -4.54
C VAL A 347 -5.72 1.14 -4.95
N LYS A 348 -5.05 0.13 -4.40
CA LYS A 348 -5.33 -1.27 -4.69
C LYS A 348 -6.74 -1.68 -4.27
N GLU A 349 -7.19 -1.28 -3.08
CA GLU A 349 -8.56 -1.56 -2.60
C GLU A 349 -9.63 -0.90 -3.49
N GLY A 350 -9.44 0.35 -3.91
CA GLY A 350 -10.38 1.03 -4.79
C GLY A 350 -10.42 0.47 -6.23
N ILE A 351 -9.27 0.02 -6.75
CA ILE A 351 -9.20 -0.71 -8.03
C ILE A 351 -9.92 -2.05 -7.90
N PHE A 352 -9.66 -2.79 -6.83
CA PHE A 352 -10.33 -4.07 -6.55
C PHE A 352 -11.86 -3.91 -6.47
N ALA A 353 -12.34 -2.82 -5.87
CA ALA A 353 -13.75 -2.47 -5.81
C ALA A 353 -14.32 -1.91 -7.14
N GLY A 354 -13.46 -1.50 -8.07
CA GLY A 354 -13.86 -0.91 -9.34
C GLY A 354 -14.54 0.44 -9.19
N THR A 355 -14.05 1.26 -8.25
CA THR A 355 -14.59 2.60 -7.96
C THR A 355 -13.78 3.67 -8.69
N PRO A 356 -14.42 4.71 -9.27
CA PRO A 356 -13.70 5.87 -9.76
C PRO A 356 -13.13 6.70 -8.60
N PHE A 357 -12.05 7.43 -8.86
CA PHE A 357 -11.30 8.16 -7.85
C PHE A 357 -11.47 9.68 -7.96
N LEU A 358 -11.54 10.35 -6.81
CA LEU A 358 -11.03 11.71 -6.64
C LEU A 358 -9.71 11.62 -5.89
N THR A 359 -8.66 12.25 -6.39
CA THR A 359 -7.32 12.16 -5.80
C THR A 359 -6.95 13.45 -5.06
N PHE A 360 -6.43 13.29 -3.83
CA PHE A 360 -5.93 14.37 -2.97
C PHE A 360 -4.55 13.98 -2.40
N PRO A 361 -3.50 13.89 -3.22
CA PRO A 361 -2.19 13.45 -2.73
C PRO A 361 -1.63 14.43 -1.69
N LEU A 362 -1.11 13.89 -0.58
CA LEU A 362 -0.55 14.66 0.53
C LEU A 362 0.98 14.58 0.59
N PHE A 363 1.54 13.38 0.40
CA PHE A 363 2.96 13.12 0.61
C PHE A 363 3.41 11.82 -0.04
N ALA A 364 4.72 11.59 -0.08
CA ALA A 364 5.33 10.34 -0.49
C ALA A 364 4.97 9.87 -1.91
N ASP A 365 4.58 8.61 -2.05
CA ASP A 365 4.20 7.94 -3.30
C ASP A 365 2.89 8.47 -3.89
N GLN A 366 2.14 9.28 -3.12
CA GLN A 366 0.76 9.63 -3.44
C GLN A 366 0.63 10.50 -4.70
N ASN A 367 1.59 11.39 -4.98
CA ASN A 367 1.58 12.20 -6.20
C ASN A 367 1.76 11.31 -7.45
N LEU A 368 2.72 10.38 -7.39
CA LEU A 368 2.96 9.41 -8.45
C LEU A 368 1.75 8.49 -8.62
N ASN A 369 1.18 7.97 -7.54
CA ASN A 369 -0.04 7.16 -7.59
C ASN A 369 -1.23 7.94 -8.14
N SER A 370 -1.39 9.22 -7.77
CA SER A 370 -2.42 10.08 -8.35
C SER A 370 -2.21 10.26 -9.85
N LYS A 371 -0.97 10.35 -10.33
CA LYS A 371 -0.66 10.41 -11.75
C LYS A 371 -1.08 9.12 -12.46
N LEU A 372 -0.75 7.95 -11.90
CA LEU A 372 -1.19 6.65 -12.44
C LEU A 372 -2.73 6.58 -12.54
N ILE A 373 -3.44 7.00 -11.50
CA ILE A 373 -4.91 7.01 -11.46
C ILE A 373 -5.52 7.91 -12.53
N VAL A 374 -5.02 9.14 -12.66
CA VAL A 374 -5.66 10.20 -13.46
C VAL A 374 -5.21 10.15 -14.92
N GLU A 375 -3.92 9.94 -15.17
CA GLU A 375 -3.32 10.09 -16.50
C GLU A 375 -3.18 8.73 -17.22
N ASP A 376 -2.72 7.70 -16.53
CA ASP A 376 -2.41 6.40 -17.14
C ASP A 376 -3.66 5.50 -17.22
N TRP A 377 -4.30 5.27 -16.07
CA TRP A 377 -5.51 4.44 -15.98
C TRP A 377 -6.79 5.21 -16.31
N LYS A 378 -6.75 6.54 -16.15
CA LYS A 378 -7.87 7.45 -16.40
C LYS A 378 -9.14 7.05 -15.63
N ILE A 379 -8.98 6.58 -14.39
CA ILE A 379 -10.07 6.13 -13.52
C ILE A 379 -10.44 7.16 -12.46
N GLY A 380 -9.96 8.41 -12.59
CA GLY A 380 -10.25 9.45 -11.62
C GLY A 380 -9.82 10.84 -12.06
N TRP A 381 -10.11 11.82 -11.21
CA TRP A 381 -9.68 13.20 -11.36
C TRP A 381 -8.92 13.69 -10.13
N ARG A 382 -8.01 14.64 -10.34
CA ARG A 382 -7.28 15.32 -9.27
C ARG A 382 -8.08 16.52 -8.78
N THR A 383 -8.27 16.66 -7.47
CA THR A 383 -9.08 17.76 -6.91
C THR A 383 -8.43 19.13 -7.04
N LYS A 384 -7.09 19.24 -6.92
CA LYS A 384 -6.23 20.31 -7.48
C LYS A 384 -4.75 20.02 -7.22
N LYS A 385 -3.85 20.79 -7.85
CA LYS A 385 -2.37 20.66 -7.78
C LYS A 385 -1.68 21.36 -6.58
N HIS A 386 -2.37 22.23 -5.85
CA HIS A 386 -1.78 23.01 -4.74
C HIS A 386 -2.53 22.79 -3.43
N GLN A 387 -1.82 23.03 -2.32
CA GLN A 387 -2.09 22.60 -0.94
C GLN A 387 -3.49 22.96 -0.37
N PHE A 388 -4.30 23.73 -1.10
CA PHE A 388 -5.63 24.15 -0.67
C PHE A 388 -6.67 23.99 -1.78
N THR A 389 -7.80 23.38 -1.45
CA THR A 389 -8.99 23.23 -2.31
C THR A 389 -10.20 23.79 -1.58
N THR A 390 -10.93 24.69 -2.24
CA THR A 390 -12.10 25.37 -1.67
C THR A 390 -13.35 24.48 -1.69
N ARG A 391 -14.30 24.73 -0.80
CA ARG A 391 -15.60 24.03 -0.73
C ARG A 391 -16.38 24.09 -2.03
N GLY A 392 -16.27 25.20 -2.78
CA GLY A 392 -16.97 25.37 -4.06
C GLY A 392 -16.38 24.46 -5.14
N GLU A 393 -15.06 24.37 -5.23
CA GLU A 393 -14.36 23.43 -6.12
C GLU A 393 -14.70 21.98 -5.76
N ILE A 394 -14.70 21.66 -4.45
CA ILE A 394 -15.05 20.33 -3.93
C ILE A 394 -16.48 19.97 -4.29
N SER A 395 -17.45 20.84 -3.99
CA SER A 395 -18.88 20.63 -4.27
C SER A 395 -19.11 20.35 -5.76
N SER A 396 -18.49 21.15 -6.63
CA SER A 396 -18.60 20.98 -8.09
C SER A 396 -18.02 19.65 -8.57
N LEU A 397 -16.81 19.29 -8.13
CA LEU A 397 -16.14 18.05 -8.52
C LEU A 397 -16.88 16.81 -8.00
N VAL A 398 -17.35 16.85 -6.75
CA VAL A 398 -18.10 15.75 -6.13
C VAL A 398 -19.43 15.54 -6.85
N LYS A 399 -20.20 16.60 -7.11
CA LYS A 399 -21.44 16.53 -7.91
C LYS A 399 -21.16 15.90 -9.27
N LYS A 400 -20.13 16.38 -9.96
CA LYS A 400 -19.77 15.92 -11.29
C LYS A 400 -19.39 14.43 -11.32
N LEU A 401 -18.51 13.98 -10.41
CA LEU A 401 -18.09 12.57 -10.35
C LEU A 401 -19.26 11.61 -10.08
N MET A 402 -20.20 12.07 -9.26
CA MET A 402 -21.30 11.25 -8.75
C MET A 402 -22.56 11.34 -9.61
N ASP A 403 -22.59 12.22 -10.61
CA ASP A 403 -23.61 12.23 -11.65
C ASP A 403 -23.32 11.13 -12.69
N LEU A 404 -24.12 10.07 -12.63
CA LEU A 404 -23.92 8.88 -13.45
C LEU A 404 -24.40 9.05 -14.90
N GLU A 405 -25.29 10.02 -15.17
CA GLU A 405 -26.05 10.06 -16.41
C GLU A 405 -25.66 11.21 -17.34
N SER A 406 -25.24 12.35 -16.79
CA SER A 406 -25.06 13.59 -17.57
C SER A 406 -23.68 13.74 -18.23
N ASP A 407 -22.69 12.93 -17.86
CA ASP A 407 -21.30 13.11 -18.30
C ASP A 407 -20.71 11.83 -18.92
N ASP A 408 -20.45 11.87 -20.23
CA ASP A 408 -19.85 10.77 -20.99
C ASP A 408 -18.44 10.40 -20.48
N GLU A 409 -17.66 11.37 -19.99
CA GLU A 409 -16.33 11.08 -19.44
C GLU A 409 -16.42 10.32 -18.12
N VAL A 410 -17.44 10.61 -17.29
CA VAL A 410 -17.71 9.83 -16.06
C VAL A 410 -18.11 8.40 -16.40
N LYS A 411 -18.97 8.21 -17.41
CA LYS A 411 -19.35 6.88 -17.90
C LYS A 411 -18.14 6.09 -18.37
N GLN A 412 -17.26 6.70 -19.16
CA GLN A 412 -16.03 6.05 -19.62
C GLN A 412 -15.05 5.76 -18.48
N MET A 413 -14.88 6.69 -17.53
CA MET A 413 -14.05 6.51 -16.34
C MET A 413 -14.50 5.30 -15.51
N ARG A 414 -15.81 5.18 -15.26
CA ARG A 414 -16.40 4.03 -14.55
C ARG A 414 -16.19 2.74 -15.33
N GLY A 415 -16.34 2.77 -16.66
CA GLY A 415 -16.03 1.64 -17.52
C GLY A 415 -14.58 1.18 -17.40
N ARG A 416 -13.61 2.10 -17.37
CA ARG A 416 -12.20 1.81 -17.14
C ARG A 416 -11.94 1.25 -15.74
N ALA A 417 -12.56 1.83 -14.70
CA ALA A 417 -12.47 1.32 -13.33
C ALA A 417 -13.00 -0.13 -13.22
N LYS A 418 -14.14 -0.43 -13.86
CA LYS A 418 -14.70 -1.79 -13.91
C LYS A 418 -13.83 -2.77 -14.70
N LYS A 419 -13.17 -2.32 -15.76
CA LYS A 419 -12.19 -3.12 -16.49
C LYS A 419 -11.01 -3.51 -15.59
N LEU A 420 -10.43 -2.56 -14.86
CA LEU A 420 -9.32 -2.84 -13.94
C LEU A 420 -9.75 -3.71 -12.75
N GLN A 421 -10.97 -3.53 -12.24
CA GLN A 421 -11.56 -4.47 -11.26
C GLN A 421 -11.56 -5.90 -11.80
N LYS A 422 -12.04 -6.10 -13.04
CA LYS A 422 -12.06 -7.43 -13.65
C LYS A 422 -10.66 -8.02 -13.79
N GLU A 423 -9.69 -7.24 -14.24
CA GLU A 423 -8.29 -7.68 -14.35
C GLU A 423 -7.70 -8.04 -12.98
N CYS A 424 -8.06 -7.31 -11.92
CA CYS A 424 -7.65 -7.60 -10.55
C CYS A 424 -8.24 -8.91 -10.02
N LEU A 425 -9.55 -9.14 -10.24
CA LEU A 425 -10.21 -10.38 -9.87
C LEU A 425 -9.62 -11.58 -10.64
N GLN A 426 -9.40 -11.43 -11.95
CA GLN A 426 -8.79 -12.48 -12.78
C GLN A 426 -7.34 -12.79 -12.36
N ALA A 427 -6.60 -11.81 -11.85
CA ALA A 427 -5.22 -12.04 -11.40
C ALA A 427 -5.14 -12.95 -10.16
N ILE A 428 -6.16 -12.93 -9.29
CA ILE A 428 -6.21 -13.72 -8.05
C ILE A 428 -6.99 -15.04 -8.17
N GLU A 429 -7.75 -15.21 -9.26
CA GLU A 429 -8.43 -16.45 -9.59
C GLU A 429 -7.44 -17.60 -9.85
N ARG A 430 -7.97 -18.84 -9.89
CA ARG A 430 -7.18 -20.02 -10.24
C ARG A 430 -6.56 -19.86 -11.64
N HIS A 431 -5.26 -20.08 -11.74
CA HIS A 431 -4.41 -19.82 -12.91
C HIS A 431 -4.24 -18.33 -13.28
N GLY A 432 -4.66 -17.42 -12.40
CA GLY A 432 -4.41 -15.98 -12.51
C GLY A 432 -2.93 -15.63 -12.36
N SER A 433 -2.55 -14.44 -12.82
CA SER A 433 -1.14 -14.01 -12.85
C SER A 433 -0.52 -13.87 -11.46
N SER A 434 -1.24 -13.27 -10.50
CA SER A 434 -0.79 -13.17 -9.11
C SER A 434 -0.78 -14.52 -8.41
N GLU A 435 -1.81 -15.34 -8.62
CA GLU A 435 -1.86 -16.68 -8.04
C GLU A 435 -0.68 -17.54 -8.52
N SER A 436 -0.40 -17.51 -9.83
CA SER A 436 0.72 -18.23 -10.44
C SER A 436 2.07 -17.75 -9.94
N ASN A 437 2.26 -16.43 -9.75
CA ASN A 437 3.49 -15.88 -9.19
C ASN A 437 3.68 -16.22 -7.72
N ILE A 438 2.62 -16.19 -6.90
CA ILE A 438 2.68 -16.63 -5.50
C ILE A 438 3.03 -18.12 -5.42
N ASN A 439 2.39 -18.96 -6.24
CA ASN A 439 2.70 -20.39 -6.29
C ASN A 439 4.14 -20.65 -6.75
N SER A 440 4.64 -19.88 -7.73
CA SER A 440 6.03 -19.96 -8.19
C SER A 440 7.00 -19.54 -7.10
N PHE A 441 6.70 -18.48 -6.35
CA PHE A 441 7.49 -18.05 -5.21
C PHE A 441 7.52 -19.13 -4.11
N ILE A 442 6.35 -19.69 -3.74
CA ILE A 442 6.25 -20.81 -2.79
C ILE A 442 7.10 -21.99 -3.26
N HIS A 443 7.02 -22.36 -4.53
CA HIS A 443 7.80 -23.46 -5.08
C HIS A 443 9.31 -23.21 -4.94
N SER A 444 9.76 -22.00 -5.30
CA SER A 444 11.16 -21.62 -5.18
C SER A 444 11.65 -21.71 -3.73
N ILE A 445 10.94 -21.14 -2.75
CA ILE A 445 11.38 -21.13 -1.35
C ILE A 445 11.28 -22.51 -0.67
N LEU A 446 10.48 -23.43 -1.21
CA LEU A 446 10.41 -24.81 -0.73
C LEU A 446 11.55 -25.67 -1.29
N GLN A 447 11.98 -25.45 -2.53
CA GLN A 447 13.13 -26.16 -3.11
C GLN A 447 14.45 -25.81 -2.42
N PHE A 448 14.60 -24.58 -1.92
CA PHE A 448 15.76 -24.17 -1.12
C PHE A 448 15.93 -24.96 0.19
N ASN A 449 14.89 -25.65 0.68
CA ASN A 449 14.94 -26.43 1.91
C ASN A 449 15.35 -27.90 1.69
N ASP A 450 15.46 -28.35 0.44
CA ASP A 450 15.85 -29.73 0.08
C ASP A 450 17.35 -29.85 -0.27
N HIS A 451 18.13 -28.77 -0.09
CA HIS A 451 19.58 -28.70 -0.26
C HIS A 451 20.25 -28.25 1.04
#